data_AF-A0A1H0W3Z4-F1
#
_entry.id   AF-A0A1H0W3Z4-F1
#
_cell.length_a   1.000
_cell.length_b   1.000
_cell.length_c   1.000
_cell.angle_alpha   90.00
_cell.angle_beta   90.00
_cell.angle_gamma   90.00
#
_symmetry.space_group_name_H-M   'P 1'
#
loop_
_entity.id
_entity.type
_entity.pdbx_description
1 polymer ?
#
loop_
_entity_poly.entity_id
_entity_poly.type
_entity_poly.pdbx_seq_one_letter_code
_entity_poly.pdbx_strand_id
1 'polypeptide(L)'
;VAVEGASDSPSTILLAAWLTLALDAPVTIVADPAGTGIRRVRLTRTGGDVQLFRPGLTIAELTQPGQPAQRISLPRRSLKDCLAEELRRLDPDEVFGETVRSLDTSKMHQETDMTFTCNGEPRRNRDLQSLTAV
;
A
#
# COMPACT_ATOMS: atom_id res chain seq x y z
N VAL A 1 9.14 -0.62 7.73
CA VAL A 1 8.24 0.44 7.19
C VAL A 1 6.86 -0.16 6.98
N ALA A 2 5.77 0.58 7.12
CA ALA A 2 4.41 0.06 6.90
C ALA A 2 3.67 0.88 5.83
N VAL A 3 3.05 0.19 4.88
CA VAL A 3 2.20 0.77 3.84
C VAL A 3 0.81 0.18 3.98
N GLU A 4 -0.19 1.04 4.07
CA GLU A 4 -1.58 0.64 4.24
C GLU A 4 -2.41 1.15 3.07
N GLY A 5 -3.14 0.25 2.43
CA GLY A 5 -3.95 0.61 1.28
C GLY A 5 -4.79 -0.55 0.76
N ALA A 6 -5.65 -0.22 -0.21
CA ALA A 6 -6.62 -1.14 -0.76
C ALA A 6 -5.96 -2.43 -1.29
N SER A 7 -6.58 -3.56 -0.95
CA SER A 7 -6.13 -4.90 -1.38
C SER A 7 -6.22 -5.13 -2.89
N ASP A 8 -7.08 -4.39 -3.58
CA ASP A 8 -7.27 -4.43 -5.04
C ASP A 8 -6.44 -3.38 -5.79
N SER A 9 -5.58 -2.64 -5.10
CA SER A 9 -4.78 -1.57 -5.70
C SER A 9 -3.34 -2.01 -5.97
N PRO A 10 -2.91 -2.11 -7.25
CA PRO A 10 -1.52 -2.36 -7.59
C PRO A 10 -0.57 -1.30 -7.04
N SER A 11 -1.06 -0.07 -6.84
CA SER A 11 -0.29 1.04 -6.28
C SER A 11 0.22 0.74 -4.86
N THR A 12 -0.52 -0.03 -4.06
CA THR A 12 -0.08 -0.44 -2.72
C THR A 12 1.17 -1.30 -2.78
N ILE A 13 1.19 -2.28 -3.68
CA ILE A 13 2.31 -3.22 -3.88
C ILE A 13 3.50 -2.50 -4.51
N LEU A 14 3.26 -1.67 -5.54
CA LEU A 14 4.31 -0.90 -6.20
C LEU A 14 4.99 0.06 -5.23
N LEU A 15 4.22 0.76 -4.39
CA LEU A 15 4.80 1.67 -3.40
C LEU A 15 5.62 0.91 -2.35
N ALA A 16 5.16 -0.26 -1.91
CA ALA A 16 5.90 -1.07 -0.95
C ALA A 16 7.23 -1.58 -1.54
N ALA A 17 7.22 -2.05 -2.78
CA ALA A 17 8.44 -2.48 -3.47
C ALA A 17 9.41 -1.31 -3.68
N TRP A 18 8.91 -0.17 -4.15
CA TRP A 18 9.73 1.03 -4.33
C TRP A 18 10.35 1.49 -3.00
N LEU A 19 9.58 1.53 -1.91
CA LEU A 19 10.10 1.88 -0.58
C LEU A 19 11.13 0.88 -0.08
N THR A 20 10.99 -0.41 -0.41
CA THR A 20 11.97 -1.44 -0.06
C THR A 20 13.30 -1.16 -0.75
N LEU A 21 13.27 -0.87 -2.05
CA LEU A 21 14.47 -0.50 -2.83
C LEU A 21 15.09 0.82 -2.36
N ALA A 22 14.26 1.86 -2.17
CA ALA A 22 14.73 3.20 -1.88
C ALA A 22 15.30 3.35 -0.46
N LEU A 23 14.84 2.52 0.49
CA LEU A 23 15.26 2.59 1.89
C LEU A 23 16.15 1.42 2.33
N ASP A 24 16.33 0.41 1.47
CA ASP A 24 17.00 -0.85 1.79
C ASP A 24 16.49 -1.45 3.12
N ALA A 25 15.16 -1.49 3.25
CA ALA A 25 14.50 -1.87 4.50
C ALA A 25 13.19 -2.64 4.23
N PRO A 26 12.82 -3.60 5.09
CA PRO A 26 11.59 -4.36 4.92
C PRO A 26 10.35 -3.46 5.05
N VAL A 27 9.42 -3.65 4.12
CA VAL A 27 8.12 -2.98 4.08
C VAL A 27 6.99 -3.99 4.31
N THR A 28 6.16 -3.74 5.32
CA THR A 28 4.95 -4.50 5.58
C THR A 28 3.76 -3.83 4.90
N ILE A 29 2.95 -4.62 4.19
CA ILE A 29 1.69 -4.15 3.61
C ILE A 29 0.55 -4.49 4.59
N VAL A 30 -0.25 -3.49 4.94
CA VAL A 30 -1.48 -3.63 5.72
C VAL A 30 -2.66 -3.43 4.78
N ALA A 31 -3.49 -4.46 4.62
CA ALA A 31 -4.63 -4.40 3.71
C ALA A 31 -5.74 -3.49 4.25
N ASP A 32 -6.31 -2.67 3.37
CA ASP A 32 -7.48 -1.84 3.59
C ASP A 32 -8.61 -2.27 2.63
N PRO A 33 -9.89 -1.90 2.87
CA PRO A 33 -10.97 -2.22 1.94
C PRO A 33 -10.68 -1.73 0.52
N ALA A 34 -11.21 -2.50 -0.44
CA ALA A 34 -11.11 -2.21 -1.87
C ALA A 34 -11.54 -0.77 -2.20
N GLY A 35 -10.87 -0.17 -3.20
CA GLY A 35 -11.22 1.16 -3.72
C GLY A 35 -10.72 2.37 -2.92
N THR A 36 -10.18 2.19 -1.71
CA THR A 36 -9.62 3.28 -0.88
C THR A 36 -8.30 3.85 -1.47
N GLY A 37 -7.55 3.03 -2.21
CA GLY A 37 -6.20 3.34 -2.67
C GLY A 37 -5.19 3.34 -1.52
N ILE A 38 -4.12 4.12 -1.63
CA ILE A 38 -3.12 4.25 -0.56
C ILE A 38 -3.68 5.16 0.54
N ARG A 39 -3.76 4.64 1.78
CA ARG A 39 -4.31 5.35 2.94
C ARG A 39 -3.24 5.81 3.92
N ARG A 40 -2.19 5.03 4.17
CA ARG A 40 -1.14 5.40 5.13
C ARG A 40 0.22 4.87 4.71
N VAL A 41 1.25 5.66 4.98
CA VAL A 41 2.65 5.22 4.97
C VAL A 41 3.27 5.65 6.29
N ARG A 42 3.89 4.72 7.02
CA ARG A 42 4.54 4.98 8.31
C ARG A 42 5.97 4.46 8.32
N LEU A 43 6.90 5.33 8.65
CA LEU A 43 8.31 5.03 8.83
C LEU A 43 8.64 5.18 10.32
N THR A 44 8.89 4.06 10.98
CA THR A 44 9.29 4.04 12.39
C THR A 44 10.80 4.14 12.51
N ARG A 45 11.28 5.13 13.26
CA ARG A 45 12.69 5.40 13.53
C ARG A 45 12.90 5.63 15.02
N THR A 46 14.13 5.54 15.50
CA THR A 46 14.47 5.82 16.92
C THR A 46 14.08 7.23 17.35
N GLY A 47 14.14 8.21 16.45
CA GLY A 47 13.71 9.59 16.70
C GLY A 47 12.20 9.83 16.61
N GLY A 48 11.39 8.79 16.41
CA GLY A 48 9.94 8.86 16.27
C GLY A 48 9.44 8.52 14.87
N ASP A 49 8.12 8.46 14.74
CA ASP A 49 7.46 8.08 13.50
C ASP A 49 7.31 9.25 12.52
N VAL A 50 7.60 8.99 11.25
CA VAL A 50 7.17 9.83 10.12
C VAL A 50 5.96 9.16 9.48
N GLN A 51 4.84 9.85 9.41
CA GLN A 51 3.58 9.30 8.91
C GLN A 51 2.95 10.22 7.86
N LEU A 52 2.62 9.66 6.71
CA LEU A 52 1.70 10.26 5.75
C LEU A 52 0.37 9.52 5.86
N PHE A 53 -0.70 10.20 6.23
CA PHE A 53 -2.03 9.63 6.39
C PHE A 53 -3.04 10.37 5.54
N ARG A 54 -3.87 9.63 4.81
CA ARG A 54 -4.85 10.18 3.89
C ARG A 54 -6.26 9.76 4.33
N PRO A 55 -6.95 10.53 5.18
CA PRO A 55 -8.28 10.18 5.68
C PRO A 55 -9.39 10.25 4.61
N GLY A 56 -9.13 10.93 3.49
CA GLY A 56 -10.11 11.10 2.41
C GLY A 56 -9.48 11.23 1.03
N LEU A 57 -10.17 11.85 0.08
CA LEU A 57 -9.74 11.85 -1.32
C LEU A 57 -8.88 13.04 -1.72
N THR A 58 -8.74 14.06 -0.89
CA THR A 58 -8.14 15.34 -1.31
C THR A 58 -6.98 15.80 -0.46
N ILE A 59 -6.98 15.51 0.84
CA ILE A 59 -5.96 15.98 1.77
C ILE A 59 -5.27 14.78 2.41
N ALA A 60 -3.95 14.85 2.46
CA ALA A 60 -3.11 14.02 3.30
C ALA A 60 -2.51 14.85 4.44
N GLU A 61 -2.24 14.18 5.56
CA GLU A 61 -1.62 14.75 6.74
C GLU A 61 -0.25 14.10 6.93
N LEU A 62 0.79 14.92 6.91
CA LEU A 62 2.16 14.52 7.20
C LEU A 62 2.49 14.89 8.65
N THR A 63 2.78 13.90 9.47
CA THR A 63 3.24 14.06 10.84
C THR A 63 4.69 13.62 10.95
N GLN A 64 5.52 14.45 11.57
CA GLN A 64 6.94 14.19 11.79
C GLN A 64 7.33 14.60 13.21
N PRO A 65 8.28 13.91 13.85
CA PRO A 65 8.72 14.25 15.20
C PRO A 65 9.32 15.67 15.24
N GLY A 66 8.93 16.47 16.23
CA GLY A 66 9.44 17.83 16.40
C GLY A 66 8.89 18.87 15.42
N GLN A 67 7.91 18.51 14.57
CA GLN A 67 7.27 19.43 13.63
C GLN A 67 5.74 19.38 13.77
N PRO A 68 5.04 20.51 13.52
CA PRO A 68 3.59 20.50 13.45
C PRO A 68 3.10 19.64 12.27
N ALA A 69 1.92 19.04 12.42
CA ALA A 69 1.30 18.27 11.34
C ALA A 69 1.03 19.17 10.12
N GLN A 70 1.45 18.74 8.94
CA GLN A 70 1.30 19.45 7.68
C GLN A 70 0.15 18.85 6.87
N ARG A 71 -0.69 19.71 6.27
CA ARG A 71 -1.77 19.28 5.38
C ARG A 71 -1.33 19.47 3.93
N ILE A 72 -1.29 18.38 3.18
CA ILE A 72 -0.82 18.32 1.80
C ILE A 72 -2.02 18.04 0.89
N SER A 73 -2.21 18.89 -0.13
CA SER A 73 -3.24 18.68 -1.14
C SER A 73 -2.81 17.57 -2.10
N LEU A 74 -3.52 16.44 -2.06
CA LEU A 74 -3.34 15.28 -2.93
C LEU A 74 -4.69 14.84 -3.53
N PRO A 75 -5.37 15.69 -4.34
CA PRO A 75 -6.60 15.31 -5.01
C PRO A 75 -6.35 14.18 -6.02
N ARG A 76 -7.34 13.28 -6.17
CA ARG A 76 -7.31 12.33 -7.29
C ARG A 76 -7.42 13.11 -8.61
N ARG A 77 -6.43 12.93 -9.49
CA ARG A 77 -6.46 13.44 -10.86
C ARG A 77 -7.40 12.58 -11.71
N SER A 78 -8.04 13.20 -12.70
CA SER A 78 -8.84 12.45 -13.66
C SER A 78 -7.94 11.59 -14.54
N LEU A 79 -8.47 10.49 -15.09
CA LEU A 79 -7.71 9.66 -16.03
C LEU A 79 -7.19 10.47 -17.22
N LYS A 80 -7.98 11.43 -17.72
CA LYS A 80 -7.58 12.32 -18.81
C LYS A 80 -6.35 13.14 -18.44
N ASP A 81 -6.32 13.71 -17.23
CA ASP A 81 -5.18 14.51 -16.78
C ASP A 81 -3.94 13.65 -16.57
N CYS A 82 -4.11 12.43 -16.04
CA CYS A 82 -3.01 11.46 -15.94
C CYS A 82 -2.45 11.12 -17.32
N LEU A 83 -3.30 10.74 -18.29
CA LEU A 83 -2.85 10.39 -19.64
C LEU A 83 -2.20 11.56 -20.36
N ALA A 84 -2.75 12.77 -20.21
CA ALA A 84 -2.16 13.97 -20.80
C ALA A 84 -0.77 14.29 -20.22
N GLU A 85 -0.51 13.90 -18.97
CA GLU A 85 0.81 14.02 -18.34
C GLU A 85 1.79 13.00 -18.92
N GLU A 86 1.41 11.72 -18.98
CA GLU A 86 2.25 10.64 -19.53
C GLU A 86 2.63 10.91 -21.00
N LEU A 87 1.68 11.40 -21.81
CA LEU A 87 1.95 11.75 -23.21
C LEU A 87 2.86 12.98 -23.37
N ARG A 88 2.95 13.84 -22.35
CA ARG A 88 3.82 15.02 -22.41
C ARG A 88 5.30 14.64 -22.26
N ARG A 89 5.59 13.52 -21.59
CA ARG A 89 6.96 13.08 -21.33
C ARG A 89 7.08 11.57 -21.55
N LEU A 90 7.15 11.22 -22.83
CA LEU A 90 7.25 9.83 -23.32
C LEU A 90 8.66 9.24 -23.18
N ASP A 91 9.41 9.67 -22.17
CA ASP A 91 10.70 9.07 -21.83
C ASP A 91 10.47 7.82 -20.96
N PRO A 92 11.41 6.86 -20.95
CA PRO A 92 11.31 5.72 -20.04
C PRO A 92 11.22 6.17 -18.58
N ASP A 93 10.30 5.55 -17.82
CA ASP A 93 10.27 5.68 -16.37
C ASP A 93 11.19 4.62 -15.74
N GLU A 94 12.44 5.01 -15.50
CA GLU A 94 13.46 4.14 -14.91
C GLU A 94 13.04 3.65 -13.52
N VAL A 95 12.46 4.53 -12.69
CA VAL A 95 12.05 4.20 -11.31
C VAL A 95 10.93 3.17 -11.31
N PHE A 96 9.93 3.35 -12.17
CA PHE A 96 8.86 2.36 -12.35
C PHE A 96 9.43 1.03 -12.87
N GLY A 97 10.30 1.08 -13.88
CA GLY A 97 10.95 -0.10 -14.47
C GLY A 97 11.74 -0.91 -13.43
N GLU A 98 12.56 -0.24 -12.61
CA GLU A 98 13.30 -0.87 -11.52
C GLU A 98 12.38 -1.46 -10.45
N THR A 99 11.34 -0.72 -10.06
CA THR A 99 10.35 -1.18 -9.09
C THR A 99 9.67 -2.46 -9.56
N VAL A 100 9.21 -2.51 -10.82
CA VAL A 100 8.56 -3.70 -11.38
C VAL A 100 9.52 -4.89 -11.49
N ARG A 101 10.79 -4.68 -11.88
CA ARG A 101 11.79 -5.77 -11.90
C ARG A 101 12.08 -6.33 -10.50
N SER A 102 12.04 -5.49 -9.47
CA SER A 102 12.23 -5.96 -8.09
C SER A 102 11.11 -6.86 -7.61
N LEU A 103 9.88 -6.67 -8.11
CA LEU A 103 8.74 -7.52 -7.79
C LEU A 103 8.91 -8.95 -8.34
N ASP A 104 9.50 -9.07 -9.52
CA ASP A 104 9.83 -10.37 -10.12
C ASP A 104 10.90 -11.10 -9.30
N THR A 105 11.93 -10.36 -8.89
CA THR A 105 13.04 -10.89 -8.08
C THR A 105 12.60 -11.30 -6.67
N SER A 106 11.64 -10.58 -6.10
CA SER A 106 11.11 -10.87 -4.76
C SER A 106 10.46 -12.24 -4.66
N LYS A 107 9.93 -12.79 -5.77
CA LYS A 107 9.38 -14.16 -5.81
C LYS A 107 10.44 -15.25 -5.63
N MET A 108 11.72 -14.97 -5.88
CA MET A 108 12.81 -15.92 -5.67
C MET A 108 13.24 -16.04 -4.19
N HIS A 109 12.75 -15.16 -3.31
CA HIS A 109 12.98 -15.19 -1.85
C HIS A 109 11.69 -15.40 -1.03
N GLN A 110 10.52 -15.52 -1.69
CA GLN A 110 9.21 -15.51 -1.04
C GLN A 110 8.69 -16.92 -0.72
N GLU A 111 9.50 -17.72 -0.02
CA GLU A 111 8.97 -18.73 0.92
C GLU A 111 9.01 -18.22 2.37
N THR A 112 9.21 -16.90 2.57
CA THR A 112 9.17 -16.28 3.90
C THR A 112 8.13 -15.15 3.93
N ASP A 113 6.98 -15.45 4.55
CA ASP A 113 6.01 -14.57 5.19
C ASP A 113 5.57 -13.26 4.47
N MET A 114 4.74 -13.40 3.44
CA MET A 114 3.67 -12.41 3.18
C MET A 114 2.53 -12.65 4.18
N THR A 115 2.68 -12.18 5.42
CA THR A 115 1.60 -12.23 6.40
C THR A 115 0.59 -11.12 6.09
N PHE A 116 -0.47 -11.48 5.36
CA PHE A 116 -1.67 -10.66 5.27
C PHE A 116 -2.38 -10.71 6.64
N THR A 117 -2.16 -9.71 7.49
CA THR A 117 -2.96 -9.54 8.71
C THR A 117 -4.34 -9.00 8.34
N CYS A 118 -5.22 -9.90 7.91
CA CYS A 118 -6.65 -9.65 7.81
C CYS A 118 -7.24 -9.59 9.23
N ASN A 119 -7.53 -8.41 9.75
CA ASN A 119 -8.38 -8.29 10.95
C ASN A 119 -9.83 -8.59 10.57
N GLY A 120 -10.15 -9.87 10.41
CA GLY A 120 -11.50 -10.39 10.23
C GLY A 120 -11.81 -11.44 11.30
N GLU A 121 -12.86 -11.21 12.08
CA GLU A 121 -13.36 -12.15 13.10
C GLU A 121 -13.57 -13.57 12.53
N PRO A 122 -13.29 -14.64 13.30
CA PRO A 122 -13.39 -16.00 12.79
C PRO A 122 -14.85 -16.38 12.54
N ARG A 123 -15.22 -16.55 11.27
CA ARG A 123 -16.48 -17.19 10.91
C ARG A 123 -16.44 -18.66 11.33
N ARG A 124 -17.30 -18.97 12.29
CA ARG A 124 -17.48 -20.28 12.92
C ARG A 124 -17.81 -21.32 11.84
N ASN A 125 -16.88 -22.24 11.61
CA ASN A 125 -17.11 -23.46 10.85
C ASN A 125 -18.15 -24.32 11.58
N ARG A 126 -19.18 -24.78 10.89
CA ARG A 126 -20.10 -25.80 11.39
C ARG A 126 -20.40 -26.77 10.26
N ASP A 127 -19.46 -27.68 10.06
CA ASP A 127 -19.69 -28.89 9.27
C ASP A 127 -20.34 -29.98 10.12
N LEU A 128 -21.28 -30.67 9.47
CA LEU A 128 -21.95 -31.92 9.78
C LEU A 128 -22.71 -32.06 11.11
N GLN A 129 -24.04 -32.23 11.03
CA GLN A 129 -24.74 -33.47 11.46
C GLN A 129 -26.04 -33.66 10.65
N SER A 130 -26.14 -34.82 10.00
CA SER A 130 -27.31 -35.65 9.66
C SER A 130 -28.73 -35.16 10.02
N LEU A 131 -29.69 -35.28 9.08
CA LEU A 131 -30.88 -36.14 9.24
C LEU A 131 -31.79 -36.14 8.00
N THR A 132 -32.08 -37.35 7.55
CA THR A 132 -33.19 -37.80 6.70
C THR A 132 -34.55 -37.33 7.26
N ALA A 133 -35.47 -36.90 6.38
CA ALA A 133 -36.91 -37.21 6.47
C ALA A 133 -37.72 -36.60 5.30
N VAL A 134 -38.35 -37.50 4.53
CA VAL A 134 -39.57 -37.41 3.69
C VAL A 134 -39.59 -36.41 2.53
#